data_AF-A0A9W6MDP5-F1
#
_entry.id   AF-A0A9W6MDP5-F1
#
_cell.length_a   1.000
_cell.length_b   1.000
_cell.length_c   1.000
_cell.angle_alpha   90.00
_cell.angle_beta   90.00
_cell.angle_gamma   90.00
#
_symmetry.space_group_name_H-M   'P 1'
#
loop_
_entity.id
_entity.type
_entity.pdbx_description
1 polymer ?
#
loop_
_entity_poly.entity_id
_entity_poly.type
_entity_poly.pdbx_seq_one_letter_code
_entity_poly.pdbx_strand_id
1 'polypeptide(L)' 'MTDLPEETGEERVDVALGGLARLEALPVSAHAGVFEEVFAGFEQALASVDGVTGQHR' A
#
# COMPACT_ATOMS: atom_id res chain seq x y z
N MET A 1 9.82 -3.15 -18.98
CA MET A 1 9.07 -1.90 -18.81
C MET A 1 7.93 -2.26 -17.88
N THR A 2 8.15 -2.11 -16.58
CA THR A 2 7.08 -2.27 -15.60
C THR A 2 6.44 -0.90 -15.52
N ASP A 3 5.31 -0.71 -16.20
CA ASP A 3 4.50 0.48 -15.95
C ASP A 3 4.13 0.43 -14.47
N LEU A 4 4.65 1.37 -13.67
CA LEU A 4 4.10 1.58 -12.34
C LEU A 4 2.61 1.89 -12.53
N PRO A 5 1.72 1.39 -11.65
CA PRO A 5 0.33 1.83 -11.67
C PRO A 5 0.28 3.37 -11.62
N GLU A 6 -0.61 3.97 -12.41
CA GLU A 6 -0.92 5.41 -12.28
C GLU A 6 -1.17 5.73 -10.80
N GLU A 7 -0.67 6.89 -10.35
CA GLU A 7 -0.96 7.39 -9.00
C GLU A 7 -2.47 7.33 -8.77
N THR A 8 -2.85 6.65 -7.68
CA THR A 8 -4.25 6.40 -7.33
C THR A 8 -4.95 7.68 -6.86
N GLY A 9 -4.18 8.74 -6.62
CA GLY A 9 -4.65 10.02 -6.09
C GLY A 9 -4.85 10.00 -4.57
N GLU A 10 -4.49 8.89 -3.91
CA GLU A 10 -4.47 8.76 -2.45
C GLU A 10 -3.04 8.45 -2.02
N GLU A 11 -2.40 9.43 -1.36
CA GLU A 11 -0.98 9.43 -1.03
C GLU A 11 -0.54 8.18 -0.24
N ARG A 12 -1.40 7.63 0.63
CA ARG A 12 -1.06 6.48 1.47
C ARG A 12 -1.12 5.18 0.69
N VAL A 13 -2.09 5.06 -0.24
CA VAL A 13 -2.18 3.96 -1.19
C VAL A 13 -0.98 4.00 -2.13
N ASP A 14 -0.60 5.18 -2.61
CA ASP A 14 0.56 5.37 -3.50
C ASP A 14 1.88 5.03 -2.78
N VAL A 15 2.04 5.45 -1.52
CA VAL A 15 3.18 5.08 -0.67
C VAL A 15 3.24 3.56 -0.44
N ALA A 16 2.11 2.92 -0.14
CA ALA A 16 2.06 1.46 0.05
C ALA A 16 2.44 0.71 -1.23
N LEU A 17 1.89 1.12 -2.39
CA LEU A 17 2.21 0.54 -3.69
C LEU A 17 3.66 0.76 -4.11
N GLY A 18 4.24 1.93 -3.83
CA GLY A 18 5.66 2.22 -4.06
C GLY A 18 6.59 1.23 -3.35
N GLY A 19 6.14 0.65 -2.23
CA GLY A 19 6.85 -0.41 -1.52
C GLY A 19 7.13 -1.66 -2.36
N LEU A 20 6.34 -1.94 -3.40
CA LEU A 20 6.51 -3.11 -4.28
C LEU A 20 7.73 -3.00 -5.19
N ALA A 21 8.26 -1.79 -5.44
CA ALA A 21 9.49 -1.61 -6.22
C ALA A 21 10.70 -2.34 -5.57
N ARG A 22 10.64 -2.59 -4.25
CA ARG A 22 11.67 -3.35 -3.52
C ARG A 22 11.78 -4.81 -3.95
N LEU A 23 10.73 -5.39 -4.56
CA LEU A 23 10.72 -6.78 -5.00
C LEU A 23 11.80 -7.07 -6.05
N GLU A 24 12.16 -6.08 -6.88
CA GLU A 24 13.22 -6.21 -7.89
C GLU A 24 14.62 -6.37 -7.28
N ALA A 25 14.83 -5.86 -6.07
CA ALA A 25 16.12 -5.88 -5.37
C ALA A 25 16.25 -6.99 -4.32
N LEU A 26 15.16 -7.71 -4.04
CA LEU A 26 15.08 -8.69 -2.95
C LEU A 26 14.92 -10.13 -3.46
N PRO A 27 15.45 -11.12 -2.72
CA PRO A 27 15.20 -12.52 -3.06
C PRO A 27 13.72 -12.85 -2.87
N VAL A 28 13.23 -13.84 -3.64
CA VAL A 28 11.83 -14.30 -3.60
C VAL A 28 11.39 -14.70 -2.19
N SER A 29 12.30 -15.22 -1.35
CA SER A 29 12.01 -15.55 0.05
C SER A 29 11.58 -14.34 0.90
N ALA A 30 11.94 -13.12 0.51
CA ALA A 30 11.55 -11.89 1.19
C ALA A 30 10.27 -11.26 0.61
N HIS A 31 9.76 -11.74 -0.53
CA HIS A 31 8.60 -11.14 -1.20
C HIS A 31 7.34 -11.21 -0.34
N ALA A 32 7.13 -12.30 0.40
CA ALA A 32 5.98 -12.45 1.29
C ALA A 32 5.90 -11.31 2.34
N GLY A 33 7.03 -10.98 2.98
CA GLY A 33 7.08 -9.88 3.94
C GLY A 33 6.81 -8.51 3.30
N VAL A 34 7.32 -8.28 2.09
CA VAL A 34 7.00 -7.05 1.35
C VAL A 34 5.50 -6.93 1.05
N PHE A 35 4.83 -8.03 0.66
CA PHE A 35 3.39 -8.03 0.46
C PHE A 35 2.61 -7.78 1.75
N GLU A 36 3.03 -8.36 2.87
CA GLU A 36 2.42 -8.12 4.19
C GLU A 36 2.53 -6.65 4.60
N GLU A 37 3.69 -6.00 4.39
CA GLU A 37 3.87 -4.57 4.67
C GLU A 37 2.95 -3.69 3.81
N VAL A 38 2.86 -3.97 2.50
CA VAL A 38 1.98 -3.23 1.59
C VAL A 38 0.51 -3.42 1.99
N PHE A 39 0.12 -4.66 2.32
CA PHE A 39 -1.23 -4.97 2.76
C PHE A 39 -1.59 -4.23 4.05
N ALA A 40 -0.72 -4.21 5.05
CA ALA A 40 -0.91 -3.44 6.28
C ALA A 40 -1.01 -1.93 6.03
N GLY A 41 -0.32 -1.41 5.00
CA GLY A 41 -0.46 -0.03 4.55
C GLY A 41 -1.87 0.27 4.01
N PHE A 42 -2.44 -0.63 3.21
CA PHE A 42 -3.82 -0.50 2.73
C PHE A 42 -4.85 -0.60 3.85
N GLU A 43 -4.68 -1.52 4.81
CA GLU A 43 -5.57 -1.62 5.97
C GLU A 43 -5.62 -0.30 6.76
N GLN A 44 -4.48 0.36 6.94
CA GLN A 44 -4.40 1.67 7.61
C GLN A 44 -5.06 2.78 6.79
N ALA A 45 -4.84 2.81 5.47
CA ALA A 45 -5.47 3.79 4.58
C ALA A 45 -7.00 3.66 4.63
N LEU A 46 -7.53 2.43 4.55
CA LEU A 46 -8.96 2.14 4.63
C LEU A 46 -9.54 2.48 6.01
N ALA A 47 -8.86 2.09 7.10
CA ALA A 47 -9.30 2.41 8.46
C ALA A 47 -9.39 3.92 8.70
N SER A 48 -8.53 4.73 8.06
CA SER A 48 -8.62 6.18 8.15
C SER A 48 -9.86 6.75 7.45
N VAL A 49 -10.37 6.11 6.40
CA VAL A 49 -11.62 6.52 5.73
C VAL A 49 -12.83 6.16 6.59
N ASP A 50 -12.81 4.98 7.22
CA ASP A 50 -13.86 4.53 8.13
C ASP A 50 -13.95 5.42 9.39
N GLY A 51 -12.81 5.86 9.93
CA GLY A 51 -12.76 6.80 11.06
C GLY A 51 -13.39 8.17 10.77
N VAL A 52 -13.34 8.65 9.53
CA VAL A 52 -13.96 9.93 9.11
C VAL A 52 -15.47 9.81 8.98
N THR A 53 -16.00 8.65 8.60
CA THR A 53 -17.45 8.44 8.43
C THR A 53 -18.17 8.12 9.75
N GLY A 54 -17.45 7.68 10.79
CA GLY A 54 -18.00 7.36 12.11
C GLY A 54 -18.34 8.55 13.02
N GLN A 55 -17.99 9.79 12.63
CA GLN A 55 -18.13 10.98 13.49
C GLN A 55 -19.35 11.86 13.14
N HIS A 56 -20.20 11.41 12.22
CA HIS A 56 -21.48 12.01 11.85
C HIS A 56 -22.68 11.22 12.42
N ARG A 57 -22.67 10.89 13.71
CA ARG A 57 -23.84 10.30 14.38
C ARG A 57 -24.12 10.93 15.74
#